data_AF-A0A7J0CFV0-F1
#
_entry.id   AF-A0A7J0CFV0-F1
#
_cell.length_a   1.000
_cell.length_b   1.000
_cell.length_c   1.000
_cell.angle_alpha   90.00
_cell.angle_beta   90.00
_cell.angle_gamma   90.00
#
_symmetry.space_group_name_H-M   'P 1'
#
loop_
_entity.id
_entity.type
_entity.pdbx_description
1 polymer ?
#
loop_
_entity_poly.entity_id
_entity_poly.type
_entity_poly.pdbx_seq_one_letter_code
_entity_poly.pdbx_strand_id
1 'polypeptide(L)' 'MDVLHERCAGLDISKKDAKACVRTPNTKRRGIFTTETTTWGSTTNAVLNHQRHLLAEQVTWW' A
#
# COMPACT_ATOMS: atom_id res chain seq x y z
N MET A 1 -5.71 22.05 6.12
CA MET A 1 -6.09 21.51 4.81
C MET A 1 -5.48 20.13 4.73
N ASP A 2 -6.31 19.09 4.63
CA ASP A 2 -5.82 17.72 4.60
C ASP A 2 -5.26 17.40 3.22
N VAL A 3 -4.09 16.77 3.17
CA VAL A 3 -3.45 16.39 1.91
C VAL A 3 -3.87 14.97 1.56
N LEU A 4 -4.56 14.81 0.43
CA LEU A 4 -4.91 13.51 -0.09
C LEU A 4 -3.88 13.07 -1.12
N HIS A 5 -3.11 12.03 -0.77
CA HIS A 5 -2.22 11.36 -1.71
C HIS A 5 -2.99 10.61 -2.79
N GLU A 6 -2.51 10.69 -4.04
CA GLU A 6 -3.07 9.89 -5.14
C GLU A 6 -2.77 8.40 -4.98
N ARG A 7 -1.54 8.07 -4.56
CA ARG A 7 -1.08 6.71 -4.25
C ARG A 7 -0.88 6.55 -2.76
N CYS A 8 -1.65 5.68 -2.14
CA CYS A 8 -1.59 5.44 -0.69
C CYS A 8 -1.89 3.98 -0.36
N ALA A 9 -1.54 3.54 0.85
CA ALA A 9 -1.92 2.22 1.35
C ALA A 9 -2.55 2.31 2.74
N GLY A 10 -3.60 1.54 2.97
CA GLY A 10 -4.10 1.21 4.31
C GLY A 10 -3.44 -0.06 4.80
N LEU A 11 -2.91 -0.05 6.03
CA LEU A 11 -2.22 -1.18 6.64
C LEU A 11 -3.01 -1.72 7.85
N ASP A 12 -3.20 -3.03 7.89
CA ASP A 12 -3.71 -3.76 9.05
C ASP A 12 -2.66 -4.82 9.44
N ILE A 13 -2.11 -4.71 10.64
CA ILE A 13 -0.96 -5.52 11.08
C ILE A 13 -1.35 -6.32 12.32
N SER A 14 -1.21 -7.63 12.23
CA SER A 14 -1.43 -8.59 13.30
C SER A 14 -0.12 -9.30 13.67
N LYS A 15 -0.18 -10.16 14.69
CA LYS A 15 0.98 -10.99 15.05
C LYS A 15 1.38 -11.97 13.95
N LYS A 16 0.44 -12.40 13.11
CA LYS A 16 0.68 -13.43 12.07
C LYS A 16 0.99 -12.81 10.71
N ASP A 17 0.30 -11.73 10.37
CA ASP A 17 0.30 -11.16 9.04
C ASP A 17 0.23 -9.63 9.06
N ALA A 18 0.66 -9.04 7.96
CA ALA A 18 0.48 -7.65 7.63
C ALA A 18 -0.28 -7.57 6.30
N LYS A 19 -1.44 -6.95 6.31
CA LYS A 19 -2.26 -6.73 5.12
C LYS A 19 -2.11 -5.30 4.65
N ALA A 20 -1.95 -5.14 3.35
CA ALA A 20 -1.91 -3.83 2.71
C ALA A 20 -2.98 -3.74 1.64
N CYS A 21 -3.84 -2.74 1.75
CA CYS A 21 -4.74 -2.33 0.67
C CYS A 21 -4.14 -1.10 0.00
N VAL A 22 -3.54 -1.29 -1.19
CA VAL A 22 -2.93 -0.23 -1.98
C VAL A 22 -3.97 0.39 -2.89
N ARG A 23 -4.09 1.72 -2.88
CA ARG A 23 -4.92 2.48 -3.79
C ARG A 23 -4.05 3.19 -4.83
N THR A 24 -4.29 2.89 -6.11
CA THR A 24 -3.57 3.49 -7.24
C THR A 24 -4.51 4.24 -8.18
N PRO A 25 -4.13 5.41 -8.71
CA PRO A 25 -4.92 6.14 -9.69
C PRO A 25 -4.85 5.46 -11.05
N ASN A 26 -5.94 5.53 -11.82
CA ASN A 26 -5.95 5.07 -13.20
C ASN A 26 -5.16 6.04 -14.09
N THR A 27 -4.24 5.51 -14.92
CA THR A 27 -3.38 6.32 -15.79
C THR A 27 -4.11 6.96 -16.98
N LYS A 28 -5.28 6.44 -17.35
CA LYS A 28 -6.08 6.91 -18.50
C LYS A 28 -7.26 7.79 -18.10
N ARG A 29 -7.78 7.67 -16.87
CA ARG A 29 -8.99 8.39 -16.43
C ARG A 29 -8.83 8.93 -15.01
N ARG A 30 -8.73 10.27 -14.91
CA ARG A 30 -8.62 11.00 -13.65
C ARG A 30 -9.82 10.72 -12.73
N GLY A 31 -9.56 10.57 -11.44
CA GLY A 31 -10.57 10.34 -10.41
C GLY A 31 -11.05 8.89 -10.27
N ILE A 32 -10.55 7.98 -11.11
CA ILE A 32 -10.79 6.53 -10.95
C ILE A 32 -9.58 5.91 -10.26
N PHE A 33 -9.86 5.04 -9.29
CA PHE A 33 -8.85 4.35 -8.50
C PHE A 33 -9.11 2.85 -8.50
N THR A 34 -8.03 2.08 -8.46
CA THR A 34 -8.05 0.65 -8.18
C THR A 34 -7.53 0.42 -6.78
N THR A 35 -8.09 -0.57 -6.10
CA THR A 35 -7.61 -1.05 -4.81
C THR A 35 -7.22 -2.50 -4.91
N GLU A 36 -6.03 -2.84 -4.43
CA GLU A 36 -5.54 -4.22 -4.35
C GLU A 36 -5.09 -4.54 -2.93
N THR A 37 -5.54 -5.69 -2.42
CA THR A 37 -5.18 -6.14 -1.07
C THR A 37 -4.18 -7.29 -1.15
N THR A 38 -3.01 -7.11 -0.57
CA THR A 38 -1.99 -8.15 -0.41
C THR A 38 -1.84 -8.54 1.05
N THR A 39 -1.45 -9.80 1.31
CA THR A 39 -1.19 -10.30 2.67
C THR A 39 0.25 -10.79 2.75
N TRP A 40 0.98 -10.28 3.73
CA TRP A 40 2.38 -10.60 4.00
C TRP A 40 2.52 -11.23 5.38
N GLY A 41 3.62 -11.95 5.62
CA GLY A 41 3.98 -12.36 6.97
C GLY A 41 4.44 -11.17 7.82
N SER A 42 4.36 -11.33 9.15
CA SER A 42 4.82 -10.35 10.14
C SER A 42 6.29 -10.54 10.60
N THR A 43 7.00 -11.52 10.03
CA THR A 43 8.44 -11.73 10.31
C THR A 43 9.27 -10.67 9.61
N THR A 44 10.47 -10.37 10.14
CA THR A 44 11.35 -9.31 9.62
C THR A 44 11.56 -9.38 8.10
N ASN A 45 11.88 -10.55 7.56
CA ASN A 45 12.08 -10.70 6.10
C ASN A 45 10.81 -10.45 5.29
N ALA A 46 9.65 -10.86 5.82
CA ALA A 46 8.37 -10.62 5.16
C ALA A 46 8.00 -9.13 5.20
N VAL A 47 8.27 -8.44 6.32
CA VAL A 47 8.08 -6.99 6.45
C VAL A 47 9.00 -6.21 5.50
N LEU A 48 10.26 -6.63 5.34
CA LEU A 48 11.17 -5.99 4.37
C LEU A 48 10.70 -6.20 2.93
N ASN A 49 10.17 -7.37 2.60
CA ASN A 49 9.57 -7.61 1.28
C ASN A 49 8.30 -6.78 1.07
N HIS A 50 7.47 -6.67 2.10
CA HIS A 50 6.29 -5.83 2.09
C HIS A 50 6.65 -4.35 1.87
N GLN A 51 7.69 -3.84 2.56
CA GLN A 51 8.21 -2.49 2.32
C GLN A 51 8.63 -2.29 0.87
N ARG A 52 9.38 -3.24 0.28
CA ARG A 52 9.78 -3.18 -1.13
C ARG A 52 8.59 -3.15 -2.08
N HIS A 53 7.54 -3.91 -1.78
CA HIS A 53 6.29 -3.87 -2.52
C HIS A 53 5.63 -2.48 -2.47
N LEU A 54 5.50 -1.88 -1.28
CA LEU A 54 4.92 -0.53 -1.14
C LEU A 54 5.74 0.54 -1.89
N LEU A 55 7.07 0.42 -1.88
CA LEU A 55 7.94 1.29 -2.67
C LEU A 55 7.75 1.10 -4.17
N ALA A 56 7.60 -0.15 -4.64
CA ALA A 56 7.31 -0.45 -6.05
C ALA A 56 5.95 0.12 -6.49
N GLU A 57 4.95 0.10 -5.59
CA GLU A 57 3.65 0.74 -5.80
C GLU A 57 3.68 2.26 -5.71
N GLN A 58 4.85 2.84 -5.41
CA GLN A 58 5.06 4.28 -5.25
C GLN A 58 4.13 4.89 -4.20
N VAL A 59 3.86 4.14 -3.13
CA VAL A 59 3.18 4.67 -1.95
C VAL A 59 4.13 5.64 -1.26
N THR A 60 3.74 6.92 -1.20
CA THR A 60 4.57 7.98 -0.62
C THR A 60 4.16 8.24 0.83
N TRP A 61 5.16 8.44 1.68
CA TRP A 61 5.03 8.80 3.08
C TRP A 61 5.76 10.15 3.25
N TRP A 62 5.12 11.14 3.86
CA TRP A 62 5.70 12.48 4.06
C TRP A 62 6.74 12.47 5.18
#